data_AF-A0A1V5ITD3-F1
#
_entry.id   AF-A0A1V5ITD3-F1
#
_cell.length_a   1.000
_cell.length_b   1.000
_cell.length_c   1.000
_cell.angle_alpha   90.00
_cell.angle_beta   90.00
_cell.angle_gamma   90.00
#
_symmetry.space_group_name_H-M   'P 1'
#
loop_
_entity.id
_entity.type
_entity.pdbx_description
1 polymer ?
#
loop_
_entity_poly.entity_id
_entity_poly.type
_entity_poly.pdbx_seq_one_letter_code
_entity_poly.pdbx_strand_id
1 'polypeptide(L)'
;MELAKYISETQQFIFINEEIDENEKNEELIKKLKELRDEFPYEVMRTEPPELEEGQDVEEFFLLEDDKVVQHYKVVSDIAYYQRKIDDNLVLLDKTDYKTTKCYEYFLAGKQLPYDINALHEERQMYRDEINRLKELIK
;
A
#
# COMPACT_ATOMS: atom_id res chain seq x y z
N MET A 1 -21.37 21.49 -17.46
CA MET A 1 -22.11 20.24 -17.70
C MET A 1 -21.20 19.01 -17.90
N GLU A 2 -19.86 19.17 -17.95
CA GLU A 2 -18.94 18.02 -18.01
C GLU A 2 -18.48 17.54 -16.62
N LEU A 3 -18.37 18.44 -15.63
CA LEU A 3 -17.87 18.09 -14.29
C LEU A 3 -18.81 17.18 -13.49
N ALA A 4 -20.12 17.43 -13.53
CA ALA A 4 -21.12 16.60 -12.85
C ALA A 4 -21.21 15.19 -13.44
N LYS A 5 -20.99 15.08 -14.77
CA LYS A 5 -20.94 13.80 -15.46
C LYS A 5 -19.65 13.04 -15.10
N TYR A 6 -18.52 13.75 -15.05
CA TYR A 6 -17.23 13.21 -14.61
C TYR A 6 -17.30 12.66 -13.18
N ILE A 7 -17.87 13.41 -12.23
CA ILE A 7 -18.07 12.96 -10.83
C ILE A 7 -19.00 11.75 -10.73
N SER A 8 -20.07 11.69 -11.54
CA SER A 8 -20.97 10.52 -11.58
C SER A 8 -20.35 9.28 -12.23
N GLU A 9 -19.42 9.47 -13.18
CA GLU A 9 -18.79 8.38 -13.93
C GLU A 9 -17.53 7.83 -13.24
N THR A 10 -16.84 8.61 -12.40
CA THR A 10 -15.60 8.17 -11.73
C THR A 10 -15.81 7.60 -10.33
N GLN A 11 -16.96 7.85 -9.67
CA GLN A 11 -17.16 7.54 -8.23
C GLN A 11 -16.03 8.06 -7.31
N GLN A 12 -15.22 9.00 -7.78
CA GLN A 12 -14.11 9.61 -7.06
C GLN A 12 -14.46 11.07 -6.84
N PHE A 13 -14.98 11.38 -5.66
CA PHE A 13 -14.85 12.73 -5.13
C PHE A 13 -13.37 12.91 -4.75
N ILE A 14 -12.58 13.48 -5.67
CA ILE A 14 -11.30 14.07 -5.30
C ILE A 14 -11.64 15.29 -4.47
N PHE A 15 -11.74 15.12 -3.16
CA PHE A 15 -11.57 16.24 -2.27
C PHE A 15 -10.12 16.70 -2.44
N ILE A 16 -9.95 17.91 -2.92
CA ILE A 16 -8.68 18.63 -2.83
C ILE A 16 -8.48 18.89 -1.33
N ASN A 17 -8.01 17.86 -0.61
CA ASN A 17 -7.41 17.98 0.72
C ASN A 17 -5.92 18.33 0.56
N GLU A 18 -5.58 19.25 -0.34
CA GLU A 18 -4.39 20.05 -0.06
C GLU A 18 -4.82 20.95 1.10
N GLU A 19 -4.23 20.73 2.27
CA GLU A 19 -4.19 21.73 3.33
C GLU A 19 -3.88 23.06 2.65
N ILE A 20 -4.89 23.92 2.52
CA ILE A 20 -4.64 25.29 2.10
C ILE A 20 -3.92 25.88 3.30
N ASP A 21 -2.59 25.94 3.19
CA ASP A 21 -1.80 26.90 3.95
C ASP A 21 -2.52 28.25 3.77
N GLU A 22 -3.18 28.73 4.83
CA GLU A 22 -4.06 29.91 4.80
C GLU A 22 -3.31 31.21 4.43
N ASN A 23 -2.03 31.09 4.06
CA ASN A 23 -1.15 32.16 3.65
C ASN A 23 -1.02 32.25 2.12
N GLU A 24 -2.05 32.78 1.46
CA GLU A 24 -1.97 34.03 0.68
C GLU A 24 -3.20 34.25 -0.22
N LYS A 25 -4.06 35.18 0.22
CA LYS A 25 -4.78 36.20 -0.56
C LYS A 25 -5.01 35.92 -2.05
N ASN A 26 -5.88 34.97 -2.38
CA ASN A 26 -6.53 34.97 -3.67
C ASN A 26 -8.05 35.01 -3.48
N GLU A 27 -8.58 36.23 -3.38
CA GLU A 27 -10.02 36.49 -3.17
C GLU A 27 -10.88 35.79 -4.23
N GLU A 28 -10.35 35.57 -5.43
CA GLU A 28 -11.04 34.86 -6.51
C GLU A 28 -11.10 33.34 -6.28
N LEU A 29 -10.05 32.73 -5.70
CA LEU A 29 -10.09 31.33 -5.26
C LEU A 29 -11.05 31.16 -4.09
N ILE A 30 -11.02 32.08 -3.10
CA ILE A 30 -11.95 32.07 -1.97
C ILE A 30 -13.40 32.21 -2.45
N LYS A 31 -13.65 33.07 -3.45
CA LYS A 31 -14.97 33.25 -4.04
C LYS A 31 -15.42 32.03 -4.84
N LYS A 32 -14.56 31.47 -5.70
CA LYS A 32 -14.86 30.23 -6.45
C LYS A 32 -15.12 29.06 -5.52
N LEU A 33 -14.37 28.93 -4.43
CA LEU A 33 -14.58 27.89 -3.41
C LEU A 33 -15.89 28.10 -2.64
N LYS A 34 -16.27 29.34 -2.33
CA LYS A 34 -17.58 29.65 -1.73
C LYS A 34 -18.73 29.35 -2.67
N GLU A 35 -18.63 29.74 -3.94
CA GLU A 35 -19.63 29.41 -4.97
C GLU A 35 -19.76 27.90 -5.16
N LEU A 36 -18.63 27.17 -5.22
CA LEU A 36 -18.64 25.70 -5.25
C LEU A 36 -19.32 25.09 -4.01
N ARG A 37 -19.05 25.66 -2.82
CA ARG A 37 -19.64 25.19 -1.55
C ARG A 37 -21.15 25.46 -1.47
N ASP A 38 -21.60 26.60 -1.99
CA ASP A 38 -23.02 26.93 -2.04
C ASP A 38 -23.76 26.08 -3.11
N GLU A 39 -23.06 25.62 -4.14
CA GLU A 39 -23.56 24.70 -5.17
C GLU A 39 -23.52 23.21 -4.74
N PHE A 40 -22.69 22.86 -3.76
CA PHE A 40 -22.62 21.55 -3.09
C PHE A 40 -23.07 21.64 -1.62
N PRO A 41 -24.40 21.75 -1.34
CA PRO A 41 -24.95 21.97 0.01
C PRO A 41 -24.91 20.72 0.91
N TYR A 42 -24.19 19.68 0.53
CA TYR A 42 -24.22 18.39 1.21
C TYR A 42 -23.35 18.41 2.47
N GLU A 43 -23.93 17.99 3.59
CA GLU A 43 -23.21 17.78 4.84
C GLU A 43 -22.24 16.59 4.69
N VAL A 44 -20.98 16.76 5.07
CA VAL A 44 -19.98 15.68 5.04
C VAL A 44 -20.00 14.94 6.38
N MET A 45 -20.37 13.66 6.36
CA MET A 45 -20.29 12.78 7.52
C MET A 45 -18.95 12.03 7.50
N ARG A 46 -18.13 12.28 8.53
CA ARG A 46 -16.88 11.57 8.76
C ARG A 46 -17.14 10.29 9.57
N THR A 47 -16.43 9.23 9.23
CA THR A 47 -16.53 7.91 9.90
C THR A 47 -15.18 7.53 10.51
N GLU A 48 -15.19 6.59 11.45
CA GLU A 48 -13.94 6.08 12.02
C GLU A 48 -13.26 5.12 11.03
N PRO A 49 -11.95 5.24 10.80
CA PRO A 49 -11.22 4.28 9.98
C PRO A 49 -11.21 2.89 10.63
N PRO A 50 -11.22 1.82 9.82
CA PRO A 50 -11.15 0.46 10.35
C PRO A 50 -9.79 0.17 11.02
N GLU A 51 -9.76 -0.84 11.89
CA GLU A 51 -8.50 -1.38 12.39
C GLU A 51 -7.72 -2.08 11.25
N LEU A 52 -6.41 -1.85 11.18
CA LEU A 52 -5.55 -2.37 10.13
C LEU A 52 -4.57 -3.41 10.69
N GLU A 53 -4.44 -4.51 9.97
CA GLU A 53 -3.37 -5.48 10.17
C GLU A 53 -2.05 -4.99 9.56
N GLU A 54 -0.93 -5.63 9.93
CA GLU A 54 0.39 -5.28 9.40
C GLU A 54 0.44 -5.44 7.87
N GLY A 55 0.79 -4.37 7.16
CA GLY A 55 0.83 -4.34 5.69
C GLY A 55 -0.52 -4.05 5.03
N GLN A 56 -1.55 -3.68 5.79
CA GLN A 56 -2.78 -3.09 5.26
C GLN A 56 -2.72 -1.56 5.28
N ASP A 57 -3.46 -0.96 4.35
CA ASP A 57 -3.71 0.47 4.24
C ASP A 57 -5.20 0.69 3.92
N VAL A 58 -5.64 1.95 3.81
CA VAL A 58 -7.01 2.30 3.46
C VAL A 58 -7.08 3.26 2.28
N GLU A 59 -7.97 2.95 1.35
CA GLU A 59 -8.47 3.92 0.38
C GLU A 59 -9.69 4.63 0.97
N GLU A 60 -9.57 5.93 1.20
CA GLU A 60 -10.69 6.79 1.56
C GLU A 60 -11.50 7.13 0.32
N PHE A 61 -12.82 7.00 0.41
CA PHE A 61 -13.74 7.44 -0.64
C PHE A 61 -15.03 8.01 -0.04
N PHE A 62 -15.82 8.70 -0.86
CA PHE A 62 -17.05 9.34 -0.42
C PHE A 62 -18.23 8.97 -1.31
N LEU A 63 -19.38 8.68 -0.69
CA LEU A 63 -20.63 8.40 -1.38
C LEU A 63 -21.69 9.43 -1.00
N LEU A 64 -22.60 9.73 -1.94
CA LEU A 64 -23.79 10.53 -1.64
C LEU A 64 -24.91 9.60 -1.16
N GLU A 65 -25.31 9.74 0.10
CA GLU A 65 -26.36 8.95 0.75
C GLU A 65 -27.31 9.92 1.48
N ASP A 66 -28.61 9.85 1.19
CA ASP A 66 -29.66 10.67 1.83
C ASP A 66 -29.33 12.18 1.93
N ASP A 67 -28.92 12.78 0.80
CA ASP A 67 -28.48 14.19 0.71
C ASP A 67 -27.30 14.54 1.63
N LYS A 68 -26.45 13.55 1.94
CA LYS A 68 -25.20 13.71 2.69
C LYS A 68 -24.04 13.03 1.99
N VAL A 69 -22.86 13.62 2.09
CA VAL A 69 -21.63 13.03 1.60
C VAL A 69 -21.02 12.21 2.74
N VAL A 70 -21.04 10.89 2.62
CA VAL A 70 -20.58 9.97 3.67
C VAL A 70 -19.19 9.45 3.31
N GLN A 71 -18.26 9.59 4.25
CA GLN A 71 -16.92 9.03 4.16
C GLN A 71 -16.97 7.52 4.40
N HIS A 72 -16.31 6.77 3.54
CA HIS A 72 -16.14 5.34 3.62
C HIS A 72 -14.67 4.96 3.43
N TYR A 73 -14.32 3.78 3.92
CA TYR A 73 -12.98 3.23 3.82
C TYR A 73 -13.03 1.87 3.16
N LYS A 74 -12.06 1.62 2.29
CA LYS A 74 -11.79 0.30 1.73
C LYS A 74 -10.40 -0.11 2.17
N VAL A 75 -10.33 -1.20 2.93
CA VAL A 75 -9.04 -1.79 3.31
C VAL A 75 -8.37 -2.34 2.05
N VAL A 76 -7.12 -1.96 1.84
CA VAL A 76 -6.29 -2.38 0.72
C VAL A 76 -4.93 -2.87 1.22
N SER A 77 -4.17 -3.52 0.34
CA SER A 77 -2.80 -3.94 0.64
C SER A 77 -1.84 -2.75 0.49
N ASP A 78 -0.96 -2.54 1.47
CA ASP A 78 0.20 -1.67 1.30
C ASP A 78 1.23 -2.40 0.42
N ILE A 79 1.13 -2.15 -0.89
CA ILE A 79 1.98 -2.76 -1.89
C ILE A 79 3.46 -2.42 -1.64
N ALA A 80 3.77 -1.19 -1.22
CA ALA A 80 5.15 -0.75 -1.01
C ALA A 80 5.77 -1.45 0.21
N TYR A 81 4.98 -1.63 1.27
CA TYR A 81 5.37 -2.41 2.44
C TYR A 81 5.69 -3.86 2.08
N TYR A 82 4.77 -4.56 1.39
CA TYR A 82 4.99 -5.97 1.04
C TYR A 82 6.14 -6.13 0.04
N GLN A 83 6.31 -5.20 -0.90
CA GLN A 83 7.45 -5.23 -1.82
C GLN A 83 8.77 -5.08 -1.07
N ARG A 84 8.87 -4.18 -0.08
CA ARG A 84 10.07 -4.04 0.75
C ARG A 84 10.39 -5.33 1.50
N LYS A 85 9.38 -5.99 2.07
CA LYS A 85 9.56 -7.27 2.78
C LYS A 85 10.00 -8.40 1.84
N ILE A 86 9.49 -8.41 0.60
CA ILE A 86 9.98 -9.34 -0.44
C ILE A 86 11.45 -9.07 -0.74
N ASP A 87 11.83 -7.81 -0.93
CA ASP A 87 13.21 -7.41 -1.24
C ASP A 87 14.16 -7.77 -0.09
N ASP A 88 13.75 -7.56 1.18
CA ASP A 88 14.52 -7.96 2.36
C ASP A 88 14.79 -9.48 2.37
N ASN A 89 13.78 -10.30 2.07
CA ASN A 89 13.94 -11.75 1.98
C ASN A 89 14.84 -12.17 0.80
N LEU A 90 14.76 -11.48 -0.34
CA LEU A 90 15.65 -11.70 -1.48
C LEU A 90 17.11 -11.39 -1.12
N VAL A 91 17.35 -10.31 -0.37
CA VAL A 91 18.69 -9.97 0.15
C VAL A 91 19.21 -11.05 1.10
N LEU A 92 18.37 -11.65 1.95
CA LEU A 92 18.77 -12.75 2.83
C LEU A 92 19.12 -14.03 2.03
N LEU A 93 18.38 -14.31 0.96
CA LEU A 93 18.72 -15.40 0.03
C LEU A 93 20.07 -15.16 -0.66
N ASP A 94 20.35 -13.94 -1.13
CA ASP A 94 21.62 -13.60 -1.76
C ASP A 94 22.81 -13.73 -0.78
N LYS A 95 22.66 -13.17 0.43
CA LYS A 95 23.67 -13.25 1.50
C LYS A 95 24.03 -14.69 1.91
N THR A 96 23.14 -15.64 1.69
CA THR A 96 23.35 -17.05 2.06
C THR A 96 23.67 -17.94 0.86
N ASP A 97 23.63 -17.42 -0.37
CA ASP A 97 23.77 -18.23 -1.58
C ASP A 97 25.16 -18.88 -1.69
N TYR A 98 26.20 -18.10 -1.41
CA TYR A 98 27.58 -18.57 -1.43
C TYR A 98 27.82 -19.76 -0.49
N LYS A 99 27.07 -19.87 0.62
CA LYS A 99 27.20 -21.00 1.55
C LYS A 99 26.75 -22.31 0.91
N THR A 100 25.71 -22.25 0.08
CA THR A 100 25.20 -23.40 -0.69
C THR A 100 26.25 -23.84 -1.71
N THR A 101 26.76 -22.90 -2.51
CA THR A 101 27.81 -23.13 -3.50
C THR A 101 29.06 -23.73 -2.85
N LYS A 102 29.50 -23.20 -1.71
CA LYS A 102 30.68 -23.70 -0.99
C LYS A 102 30.48 -25.12 -0.47
N CYS A 103 29.29 -25.47 0.03
CA CYS A 103 28.99 -26.86 0.41
C CYS A 103 29.05 -27.79 -0.79
N TYR A 104 28.50 -27.39 -1.92
CA TYR A 104 28.51 -28.18 -3.14
C TYR A 104 29.93 -28.42 -3.66
N GLU A 105 30.78 -27.39 -3.69
CA GLU A 105 32.19 -27.51 -4.03
C GLU A 105 32.95 -28.49 -3.13
N TYR A 106 32.73 -28.41 -1.81
CA TYR A 106 33.41 -29.27 -0.84
C TYR A 106 32.94 -30.73 -0.99
N PHE A 107 31.64 -30.94 -1.18
CA PHE A 107 31.09 -32.26 -1.45
C PHE A 107 31.73 -32.92 -2.67
N LEU A 108 31.79 -32.20 -3.79
CA LEU A 108 32.40 -32.69 -5.03
C LEU A 108 33.90 -32.97 -4.89
N ALA A 109 34.60 -32.19 -4.06
CA ALA A 109 36.01 -32.39 -3.75
C ALA A 109 36.27 -33.50 -2.72
N GLY A 110 35.24 -34.20 -2.23
CA GLY A 110 35.37 -35.22 -1.18
C GLY A 110 35.78 -34.64 0.19
N LYS A 111 35.53 -33.35 0.41
CA LYS A 111 35.85 -32.63 1.65
C LYS A 111 34.63 -32.60 2.58
N GLN A 112 34.89 -32.47 3.87
CA GLN A 112 33.83 -32.24 4.87
C GLN A 112 33.11 -30.92 4.60
N LEU A 113 31.77 -30.91 4.66
CA LEU A 113 30.98 -29.73 4.41
C LEU A 113 31.30 -28.61 5.44
N PRO A 114 31.51 -27.36 4.98
CA PRO A 114 31.86 -26.24 5.87
C PRO A 114 30.65 -25.66 6.61
N TYR A 115 29.43 -25.99 6.20
CA TYR A 115 28.18 -25.58 6.84
C TYR A 115 27.21 -26.77 6.91
N ASP A 116 26.22 -26.67 7.80
CA ASP A 116 25.10 -27.61 7.81
C ASP A 116 24.17 -27.30 6.63
N ILE A 117 24.19 -28.19 5.63
CA ILE A 117 23.41 -28.01 4.39
C ILE A 117 21.91 -28.16 4.63
N ASN A 118 21.48 -28.94 5.62
CA ASN A 118 20.07 -29.14 5.92
C ASN A 118 19.49 -27.91 6.60
N ALA A 119 20.17 -27.40 7.64
CA ALA A 119 19.76 -26.15 8.29
C ALA A 119 19.75 -24.97 7.31
N LEU A 120 20.76 -24.88 6.43
CA LEU A 120 20.82 -23.85 5.39
C LEU A 120 19.67 -23.98 4.38
N HIS A 121 19.29 -25.20 4.02
CA HIS A 121 18.16 -25.43 3.13
C HIS A 121 16.84 -25.00 3.77
N GLU A 122 16.59 -25.40 5.02
CA GLU A 122 15.40 -25.02 5.78
C GLU A 122 15.28 -23.50 5.92
N GLU A 123 16.35 -22.82 6.33
CA GLU A 123 16.40 -21.36 6.44
C GLU A 123 16.05 -20.68 5.11
N ARG A 124 16.68 -21.12 4.01
CA ARG A 124 16.41 -20.56 2.68
C ARG A 124 15.01 -20.89 2.19
N GLN A 125 14.43 -22.01 2.61
CA GLN A 125 13.06 -22.37 2.25
C GLN A 125 12.06 -21.44 2.96
N MET A 126 12.29 -21.12 4.23
CA MET A 126 11.45 -20.16 4.96
C MET A 126 11.39 -18.79 4.27
N TYR A 127 12.54 -18.27 3.78
CA TYR A 127 12.55 -17.01 3.04
C TYR A 127 11.74 -17.09 1.73
N ARG A 128 11.81 -18.22 1.01
CA ARG A 128 11.04 -18.42 -0.23
C ARG A 128 9.54 -18.53 0.03
N ASP A 129 9.17 -19.24 1.09
CA ASP A 129 7.78 -19.42 1.49
C ASP A 129 7.18 -18.08 1.89
N GLU A 130 7.92 -17.25 2.63
CA GLU A 130 7.50 -15.90 2.99
C GLU A 130 7.37 -14.99 1.76
N ILE A 131 8.33 -15.03 0.82
CA ILE A 131 8.20 -14.30 -0.45
C ILE A 131 6.93 -14.70 -1.20
N ASN A 132 6.61 -15.99 -1.26
CA ASN A 132 5.42 -16.47 -1.96
C ASN A 132 4.14 -16.00 -1.27
N ARG A 133 4.09 -16.10 0.07
CA ARG A 133 2.98 -15.57 0.88
C ARG A 133 2.77 -14.08 0.63
N LEU A 134 3.83 -13.28 0.70
CA LEU A 134 3.77 -11.83 0.48
C LEU A 134 3.31 -11.50 -0.95
N LYS A 135 3.74 -12.26 -1.96
CA LYS A 135 3.28 -12.09 -3.35
C LYS A 135 1.80 -12.39 -3.52
N GLU A 136 1.21 -13.28 -2.73
CA GLU A 136 -0.23 -13.54 -2.77
C GLU A 136 -1.04 -12.36 -2.21
N LEU A 137 -0.47 -11.58 -1.28
CA LEU A 137 -1.10 -10.40 -0.70
C LEU A 137 -1.09 -9.16 -1.61
N ILE A 138 -0.28 -9.16 -2.67
CA ILE A 138 -0.16 -8.06 -3.65
C ILE A 138 -0.92 -8.35 -4.96
N LYS A 139 -1.41 -9.59 -5.17
CA LYS A 139 -2.12 -9.98 -6.41
C LYS A 139 -3.52 -9.38 -6.49
#